data_AF-A0A6M3J0F1-F1
#
_entry.id   AF-A0A6M3J0F1-F1
#
_cell.length_a   1.000
_cell.length_b   1.000
_cell.length_c   1.000
_cell.angle_alpha   90.00
_cell.angle_beta   90.00
_cell.angle_gamma   90.00
#
_symmetry.space_group_name_H-M   'P 1'
#
loop_
_entity.id
_entity.type
_entity.pdbx_description
1 polymer ?
#
loop_
_entity_poly.entity_id
_entity_poly.type
_entity_poly.pdbx_seq_one_letter_code
_entity_poly.pdbx_strand_id
1 'polypeptide(L)'
;MKDWYTPGAVSFYSRNAIIWMLEHAEYFTDGVYPPEPTSYTDIGLPRLSRNASFVLPKDLWAELNRRLDRCGQDGEWVRRVYADGWDLLVLAKTLWVAEWAVIRRIKLCMMYCRGRDARDASYKSFCAYERSLKRLRRES
;
A
#
# COMPACT_ATOMS: atom_id res chain seq x y z
N MET A 1 -5.65 -2.21 13.74
CA MET A 1 -4.39 -2.94 13.91
C MET A 1 -3.38 -1.91 14.40
N LYS A 2 -2.67 -2.17 15.50
CA LYS A 2 -1.90 -1.16 16.25
C LYS A 2 -0.40 -1.35 16.04
N ASP A 3 0.00 -1.59 14.79
CA ASP A 3 1.39 -1.85 14.45
C ASP A 3 1.98 -0.57 13.88
N TRP A 4 2.67 0.20 14.71
CA TRP A 4 3.53 1.28 14.23
C TRP A 4 4.79 0.66 13.61
N TYR A 5 5.11 1.04 12.37
CA TYR A 5 6.28 0.51 11.68
C TYR A 5 7.46 1.45 11.90
N THR A 6 8.64 0.94 12.27
CA THR A 6 9.87 1.74 12.22
C THR A 6 10.26 2.01 10.76
N PRO A 7 11.00 3.10 10.45
CA PRO A 7 11.41 3.41 9.08
C PRO A 7 12.14 2.26 8.37
N GLY A 8 12.95 1.48 9.09
CA GLY A 8 13.64 0.30 8.54
C GLY A 8 12.77 -0.94 8.38
N ALA A 9 11.62 -1.01 9.04
CA ALA A 9 10.67 -2.13 8.95
C ALA A 9 9.63 -1.95 7.85
N VAL A 10 9.44 -0.72 7.33
CA VAL A 10 8.55 -0.48 6.20
C VAL A 10 9.14 -1.12 4.95
N SER A 11 8.39 -2.09 4.42
CA SER A 11 8.73 -2.73 3.16
C SER A 11 7.49 -2.94 2.33
N PHE A 12 7.63 -2.77 1.01
CA PHE A 12 6.57 -3.08 0.07
C PHE A 12 6.19 -4.57 0.08
N TYR A 13 7.00 -5.46 0.63
CA TYR A 13 6.66 -6.88 0.70
C TYR A 13 5.54 -7.19 1.69
N SER A 14 5.29 -6.31 2.68
CA SER A 14 4.22 -6.49 3.67
C SER A 14 2.95 -5.75 3.26
N ARG A 15 1.83 -6.49 3.22
CA ARG A 15 0.51 -5.87 2.99
C ARG A 15 0.18 -4.87 4.09
N ASN A 16 0.44 -5.22 5.34
CA ASN A 16 0.09 -4.39 6.49
C ASN A 16 0.94 -3.12 6.52
N ALA A 17 2.21 -3.18 6.10
CA ALA A 17 3.04 -1.97 5.97
C ALA A 17 2.48 -1.01 4.90
N ILE A 18 2.02 -1.52 3.75
CA ILE A 18 1.38 -0.68 2.73
C ILE A 18 0.07 -0.07 3.23
N ILE A 19 -0.77 -0.87 3.90
CA ILE A 19 -2.03 -0.37 4.49
C ILE A 19 -1.72 0.74 5.49
N TRP A 20 -0.77 0.50 6.40
CA TRP A 20 -0.36 1.50 7.38
C TRP A 20 0.18 2.78 6.73
N MET A 21 0.97 2.67 5.66
CA MET A 21 1.42 3.85 4.89
C MET A 21 0.25 4.62 4.29
N LEU A 22 -0.77 3.92 3.77
CA LEU A 22 -1.97 4.55 3.20
C LEU A 22 -2.83 5.23 4.27
N GLU A 23 -2.96 4.60 5.44
CA GLU A 23 -3.69 5.15 6.59
C GLU A 23 -3.03 6.39 7.20
N HIS A 24 -1.75 6.63 6.91
CA HIS A 24 -0.96 7.78 7.39
C HIS A 24 -0.43 8.64 6.22
N ALA A 25 -1.12 8.61 5.07
CA ALA A 25 -0.70 9.24 3.82
C ALA A 25 -0.33 10.72 3.98
N GLU A 26 -0.98 11.44 4.89
CA GLU A 26 -0.74 12.84 5.22
C GLU A 26 0.69 13.08 5.70
N TYR A 27 1.20 12.27 6.64
CA TYR A 27 2.56 12.39 7.15
C TYR A 27 3.59 12.18 6.04
N PHE A 28 3.39 11.12 5.26
CA PHE A 28 4.28 10.75 4.16
C PHE A 28 4.31 11.78 3.03
N THR A 29 3.18 12.46 2.79
CA THR A 29 3.07 13.56 1.82
C THR A 29 3.90 14.76 2.26
N ASP A 30 3.87 15.09 3.56
CA ASP A 30 4.71 16.15 4.15
C ASP A 30 6.19 15.71 4.28
N GLY A 31 6.45 14.42 4.09
CA GLY A 31 7.76 13.79 4.26
C GLY A 31 8.20 13.65 5.71
N VAL A 32 7.23 13.64 6.61
CA VAL A 32 7.41 13.33 8.01
C VAL A 32 7.04 11.86 8.21
N TYR A 33 7.71 11.21 9.14
CA TYR A 33 7.35 9.84 9.51
C TYR A 33 6.30 9.89 10.64
N PRO A 34 5.23 9.07 10.60
CA PRO A 34 4.22 9.10 11.66
C PRO A 34 4.83 8.90 13.05
N PRO A 35 4.38 9.65 14.07
CA PRO A 35 4.93 9.54 15.42
C PRO A 35 4.68 8.15 16.00
N GLU A 36 5.64 7.65 16.77
CA GLU A 36 5.48 6.38 17.50
C GLU A 36 4.40 6.54 18.59
N PRO A 37 3.45 5.60 18.74
CA PRO A 37 2.40 5.69 19.76
C PRO A 37 2.90 5.43 21.18
N THR A 38 4.20 5.57 21.46
CA THR A 38 4.78 5.40 22.80
C THR A 38 4.54 6.64 23.66
N SER A 39 3.81 6.42 24.75
CA SER A 39 3.91 7.24 25.96
C SER A 39 5.38 7.22 26.41
N TYR A 40 6.00 8.40 26.56
CA TYR A 40 7.32 8.64 27.18
C TYR A 40 7.97 7.42 27.86
N THR A 41 9.08 6.92 27.31
CA THR A 41 10.36 6.53 27.98
C THR A 41 11.18 5.66 27.04
N ASP A 42 12.24 6.22 26.46
CA ASP A 42 13.62 5.77 26.72
C ASP A 42 14.61 6.51 25.82
N ILE A 43 15.60 7.13 26.48
CA ILE A 43 16.68 7.89 25.88
C ILE A 43 17.68 6.90 25.27
N GLY A 44 17.30 6.27 24.17
CA GLY A 44 18.22 5.58 23.28
C GLY A 44 18.79 6.57 22.29
N LEU A 45 20.11 6.82 22.32
CA LEU A 45 20.78 7.70 21.35
C LEU A 45 20.40 7.28 19.91
N PRO A 46 19.92 8.22 19.06
CA PRO A 46 19.52 7.87 17.70
C PRO A 46 20.72 7.29 16.95
N ARG A 47 20.59 6.07 16.44
CA ARG A 47 21.56 5.52 15.47
C ARG A 47 21.66 6.50 14.31
N LEU A 48 22.84 7.08 14.12
CA LEU A 48 23.16 7.96 12.99
C LEU A 48 22.92 7.20 11.68
N SER A 49 21.74 7.41 11.09
CA SER A 49 21.44 7.00 9.73
C SER A 49 22.23 7.89 8.78
N ARG A 50 22.85 7.29 7.76
CA ARG A 50 23.58 8.01 6.70
C ARG A 50 22.67 8.92 5.87
N ASN A 51 21.36 8.66 5.91
CA ASN A 51 20.32 9.45 5.27
C ASN A 51 19.53 10.24 6.31
N ALA A 52 19.15 11.47 5.97
CA ALA A 52 18.26 12.26 6.81
C ALA A 52 16.92 11.54 7.00
N SER A 53 16.34 11.66 8.18
CA SER A 53 15.14 10.91 8.62
C SER A 53 13.92 11.09 7.71
N PHE A 54 13.85 12.17 6.93
CA PHE A 54 12.76 12.49 6.00
C PHE A 54 12.89 11.87 4.60
N VAL A 55 14.10 11.47 4.18
CA VAL A 55 14.35 11.00 2.79
C VAL A 55 13.62 9.68 2.54
N LEU A 56 13.72 8.75 3.50
CA LEU A 56 13.11 7.43 3.39
C LEU A 56 11.58 7.47 3.29
N PRO A 57 10.83 8.21 4.15
CA PRO A 57 9.38 8.32 4.01
C PRO A 57 8.94 8.88 2.65
N LYS A 58 9.57 9.96 2.16
CA LYS A 58 9.23 10.55 0.85
C LYS A 58 9.46 9.58 -0.29
N ASP A 59 10.59 8.88 -0.31
CA ASP A 59 10.92 7.92 -1.37
C ASP A 59 9.97 6.72 -1.38
N LEU A 60 9.65 6.20 -0.20
CA LEU A 60 8.67 5.11 -0.05
C LEU A 60 7.28 5.56 -0.52
N TRP A 61 6.85 6.76 -0.14
CA TRP A 61 5.56 7.29 -0.56
C TRP A 61 5.48 7.54 -2.07
N ALA A 62 6.53 8.13 -2.65
CA ALA A 62 6.62 8.37 -4.09
C ALA A 62 6.56 7.05 -4.88
N GLU A 63 7.29 6.02 -4.44
CA GLU A 63 7.25 4.71 -5.08
C GLU A 63 5.87 4.04 -4.94
N LEU A 64 5.23 4.13 -3.78
CA LEU A 64 3.87 3.61 -3.59
C LEU A 64 2.87 4.29 -4.52
N ASN A 65 2.89 5.63 -4.57
CA ASN A 65 2.00 6.40 -5.44
C ASN A 65 2.22 6.06 -6.91
N ARG A 66 3.47 5.96 -7.36
CA ARG A 66 3.79 5.54 -8.72
C ARG A 66 3.21 4.17 -9.06
N ARG A 67 3.21 3.22 -8.12
CA ARG A 67 2.61 1.88 -8.32
C ARG A 67 1.08 1.96 -8.37
N LEU A 68 0.45 2.73 -7.50
CA LEU A 68 -0.99 2.95 -7.48
C LEU A 68 -1.47 3.65 -8.76
N ASP A 69 -0.74 4.64 -9.23
CA ASP A 69 -1.06 5.36 -10.48
C ASP A 69 -0.99 4.43 -11.69
N ARG A 70 -0.04 3.50 -11.73
CA ARG A 70 0.03 2.45 -12.76
C ARG A 70 -1.18 1.50 -12.74
N CYS A 71 -1.84 1.35 -11.58
CA CYS A 71 -3.07 0.57 -11.46
C CYS A 71 -4.31 1.35 -11.96
N GLY A 72 -4.18 2.65 -12.23
CA GLY A 72 -5.27 3.51 -12.68
C GLY A 72 -6.42 3.53 -11.68
N GLN A 73 -7.63 3.24 -12.15
CA GLN A 73 -8.84 3.25 -11.33
C GLN A 73 -8.76 2.33 -10.10
N ASP A 74 -8.04 1.21 -10.19
CA ASP A 74 -7.91 0.29 -9.05
C ASP A 74 -7.04 0.89 -7.94
N GLY A 75 -6.03 1.69 -8.31
CA GLY A 75 -5.20 2.42 -7.36
C GLY A 75 -5.99 3.51 -6.64
N GLU A 76 -6.87 4.20 -7.36
CA GLU A 76 -7.79 5.18 -6.78
C GLU A 76 -8.75 4.55 -5.77
N TRP A 77 -9.28 3.35 -6.05
CA TRP A 77 -10.13 2.64 -5.10
C TRP A 77 -9.39 2.23 -3.84
N VAL A 78 -8.11 1.84 -3.96
CA VAL A 78 -7.25 1.55 -2.81
C VAL A 78 -7.07 2.80 -1.94
N ARG A 79 -6.81 3.96 -2.54
CA ARG A 79 -6.68 5.24 -1.81
C ARG A 79 -7.94 5.58 -1.04
N ARG A 80 -9.11 5.52 -1.68
CA ARG A 80 -10.39 5.83 -1.02
C ARG A 80 -10.67 4.93 0.18
N VAL A 81 -10.38 3.64 0.06
CA VAL A 81 -10.65 2.69 1.16
C VAL A 81 -9.67 2.89 2.31
N TYR A 82 -8.38 3.03 2.04
CA TYR A 82 -7.36 2.99 3.09
C TYR A 82 -6.88 4.36 3.57
N ALA A 83 -6.81 5.37 2.70
CA ALA A 83 -6.44 6.73 3.08
C ALA A 83 -7.66 7.54 3.50
N ASP A 84 -8.76 7.48 2.72
CA ASP A 84 -9.96 8.27 3.02
C ASP A 84 -10.96 7.52 3.93
N GLY A 85 -10.68 6.26 4.29
CA GLY A 85 -11.51 5.46 5.18
C GLY A 85 -12.88 5.06 4.62
N TRP A 86 -13.05 5.00 3.30
CA TRP A 86 -14.32 4.62 2.68
C TRP A 86 -14.68 3.16 2.97
N ASP A 87 -15.94 2.94 3.32
CA ASP A 87 -16.51 1.61 3.41
C ASP A 87 -16.63 0.94 2.02
N LEU A 88 -16.32 -0.35 1.96
CA LEU A 88 -16.30 -1.12 0.70
C LEU A 88 -17.69 -1.22 0.07
N LEU A 89 -18.75 -1.35 0.88
CA LEU A 89 -20.12 -1.42 0.39
C LEU A 89 -20.57 -0.06 -0.15
N VAL A 90 -20.19 1.04 0.50
CA VAL A 90 -20.44 2.40 0.02
C VAL A 90 -19.73 2.64 -1.32
N LEU A 91 -18.46 2.25 -1.43
CA LEU A 91 -17.70 2.37 -2.67
C LEU A 91 -18.34 1.53 -3.80
N ALA A 92 -18.73 0.29 -3.53
CA ALA A 92 -19.38 -0.59 -4.48
C ALA A 92 -20.72 -0.03 -5.01
N LYS A 93 -21.55 0.51 -4.11
CA LYS A 93 -22.82 1.18 -4.47
C LYS A 93 -22.58 2.41 -5.34
N THR A 94 -21.60 3.24 -4.98
CA THR A 94 -21.24 4.45 -5.75
C THR A 94 -20.80 4.12 -7.17
N LEU A 95 -20.10 2.99 -7.34
CA LEU A 95 -19.56 2.55 -8.62
C LEU A 95 -20.51 1.64 -9.41
N TRP A 96 -21.69 1.32 -8.88
CA TRP A 96 -22.66 0.39 -9.48
C TRP A 96 -22.05 -0.98 -9.83
N VAL A 97 -21.17 -1.50 -8.97
CA VAL A 97 -20.54 -2.82 -9.13
C VAL A 97 -20.77 -3.67 -7.89
N ALA A 98 -20.71 -4.99 -8.06
CA ALA A 98 -20.79 -5.90 -6.93
C ALA A 98 -19.60 -5.73 -5.98
N GLU A 99 -19.85 -5.79 -4.68
CA GLU A 99 -18.83 -5.60 -3.62
C GLU A 99 -17.64 -6.56 -3.79
N TRP A 100 -17.90 -7.84 -4.10
CA TRP A 100 -16.84 -8.82 -4.33
C TRP A 100 -15.90 -8.43 -5.48
N ALA A 101 -16.39 -7.69 -6.48
CA ALA A 101 -15.58 -7.23 -7.60
C ALA A 101 -14.63 -6.12 -7.17
N VAL A 102 -15.08 -5.20 -6.31
CA VAL A 102 -14.26 -4.15 -5.68
C VAL A 102 -13.17 -4.79 -4.82
N ILE A 103 -13.56 -5.70 -3.91
CA ILE A 103 -12.63 -6.43 -3.05
C ILE A 103 -11.55 -7.13 -3.87
N ARG A 104 -11.95 -7.81 -4.96
CA ARG A 104 -11.03 -8.51 -5.85
C ARG A 104 -10.04 -7.54 -6.54
N ARG A 105 -10.52 -6.40 -7.04
CA ARG A 105 -9.69 -5.40 -7.73
C ARG A 105 -8.72 -4.72 -6.78
N ILE A 106 -9.17 -4.33 -5.59
CA ILE A 106 -8.33 -3.82 -4.50
C ILE A 106 -7.25 -4.84 -4.13
N LYS A 107 -7.62 -6.11 -3.96
CA LYS A 107 -6.66 -7.18 -3.64
C LYS A 107 -5.58 -7.33 -4.70
N LEU A 108 -5.95 -7.31 -5.99
CA LEU A 108 -4.99 -7.39 -7.10
C LEU A 108 -4.07 -6.16 -7.14
N CYS A 109 -4.62 -4.96 -6.97
CA CYS A 109 -3.83 -3.74 -6.90
C CYS A 109 -2.82 -3.78 -5.74
N MET A 110 -3.25 -4.21 -4.55
CA MET A 110 -2.36 -4.36 -3.40
C MET A 110 -1.28 -5.44 -3.64
N MET A 111 -1.61 -6.55 -4.31
CA MET A 111 -0.61 -7.55 -4.68
C MET A 111 0.43 -7.01 -5.66
N TYR A 112 -0.02 -6.24 -6.67
CA TYR A 112 0.89 -5.56 -7.58
C TYR A 112 1.80 -4.58 -6.82
N CYS A 113 1.23 -3.76 -5.94
CA CYS A 113 1.99 -2.82 -5.13
C CYS A 113 3.03 -3.51 -4.23
N ARG A 114 2.81 -4.77 -3.84
CA ARG A 114 3.78 -5.56 -3.06
C ARG A 114 4.91 -6.18 -3.88
N GLY A 115 4.71 -6.39 -5.18
CA GLY A 115 5.62 -7.17 -6.02
C GLY A 115 6.95 -6.47 -6.28
N ARG A 116 8.03 -7.26 -6.39
CA ARG A 116 9.31 -6.80 -6.93
C ARG A 116 9.18 -6.54 -8.45
N ASP A 117 8.34 -7.34 -9.12
CA ASP A 117 8.06 -7.28 -10.55
C ASP A 117 7.20 -6.07 -10.98
N ALA A 118 6.64 -5.32 -10.02
CA ALA A 118 5.90 -4.09 -10.33
C ALA A 118 6.77 -3.01 -10.97
N ARG A 119 8.10 -3.13 -10.85
CA ARG A 119 9.06 -2.26 -11.53
C ARG A 119 9.03 -2.46 -13.04
N ASP A 120 8.99 -3.72 -13.48
CA ASP A 120 9.24 -4.12 -14.87
C ASP A 120 7.97 -4.58 -15.62
N ALA A 121 6.94 -5.03 -14.89
CA ALA A 121 5.67 -5.48 -15.47
C ALA A 121 4.58 -4.41 -15.37
N SER A 122 3.78 -4.26 -16.43
CA SER A 122 2.55 -3.45 -16.40
C SER A 122 1.49 -4.08 -15.50
N TYR A 123 0.64 -3.25 -14.87
CA TYR A 123 -0.48 -3.76 -14.07
C TYR A 123 -1.43 -4.67 -14.88
N LYS A 124 -1.61 -4.37 -16.17
CA LYS A 124 -2.40 -5.19 -17.10
C LYS A 124 -1.78 -6.58 -17.30
N SER A 125 -0.47 -6.64 -17.51
CA SER A 125 0.27 -7.91 -17.65
C SER A 125 0.19 -8.74 -16.36
N PHE A 126 0.36 -8.09 -15.20
CA PHE A 126 0.19 -8.72 -13.89
C PHE A 126 -1.22 -9.30 -13.71
N CYS A 127 -2.25 -8.53 -14.03
CA CYS A 127 -3.64 -9.00 -13.95
C CYS A 127 -3.92 -10.20 -14.86
N ALA A 128 -3.32 -10.24 -16.05
CA ALA A 128 -3.45 -11.37 -16.97
C ALA A 128 -2.77 -12.63 -16.41
N TYR A 129 -1.57 -12.49 -15.88
CA TYR A 129 -0.82 -13.55 -15.22
C TYR A 129 -1.57 -14.14 -14.01
N GLU A 130 -2.12 -13.29 -13.14
CA GLU A 130 -2.92 -13.76 -11.99
C GLU A 130 -4.17 -14.53 -12.41
N ARG A 131 -4.76 -14.21 -13.56
CA ARG A 131 -5.89 -14.97 -14.12
C ARG A 131 -5.46 -16.34 -14.63
N SER A 132 -4.31 -16.43 -15.32
CA SER A 132 -3.82 -17.72 -15.83
C SER A 132 -3.41 -18.65 -14.70
N LEU A 133 -2.73 -18.17 -13.67
CA LEU A 133 -2.38 -18.97 -12.49
C LEU A 133 -3.61 -19.56 -11.80
N LYS A 134 -4.68 -18.77 -11.64
CA LYS A 134 -5.93 -19.25 -11.03
C LYS A 134 -6.63 -20.31 -11.86
N ARG A 135 -6.46 -20.27 -13.20
CA ARG A 135 -6.99 -21.30 -14.10
C ARG A 135 -6.24 -22.62 -13.91
N LEU A 136 -4.91 -22.58 -13.95
CA LEU A 136 -4.07 -23.77 -13.75
C LEU A 136 -4.35 -24.48 -12.42
N ARG A 137 -4.53 -23.71 -11.33
CA ARG A 137 -4.84 -24.27 -10.00
C ARG A 137 -6.21 -24.91 -9.87
N ARG A 138 -7.14 -24.66 -10.80
CA ARG A 138 -8.47 -25.31 -10.81
C ARG A 138 -8.46 -26.61 -11.62
N GLU A 139 -7.45 -26.79 -12.46
CA GLU A 139 -7.27 -27.94 -13.34
C GLU A 139 -6.31 -28.98 -12.72
N SER A 140 -5.70 -28.67 -11.56
CA SER A 140 -4.86 -29.56 -10.74
C SER A 140 -5.60 -30.01 -9.49
#